data_AF-A0A4Y2E238-F1
#
_entry.id   AF-A0A4Y2E238-F1
#
_cell.length_a   1.000
_cell.length_b   1.000
_cell.length_c   1.000
_cell.angle_alpha   90.00
_cell.angle_beta   90.00
_cell.angle_gamma   90.00
#
_symmetry.space_group_name_H-M   'P 1'
#
loop_
_entity.id
_entity.type
_entity.pdbx_description
1 polymer ?
#
loop_
_entity_poly.entity_id
_entity_poly.type
_entity_poly.pdbx_seq_one_letter_code
_entity_poly.pdbx_strand_id
1 'polypeptide(L)'
;MVLHKLNSNARELFDLKNENSAISFNQKEDSTVKTLGLAWKSNEDKIIFKVSVKEQSVYTKGDVLSIIAKLFDPPGLLGPVICKAKIFLQRLWLEKVNWDDPPPGQFASDWSLFVCNLKKIDKIKIDK
;
A
#
# COMPACT_ATOMS: atom_id res chain seq x y z
N MET A 1 1.35 6.52 -19.05
CA MET A 1 1.77 5.85 -17.80
C MET A 1 3.20 6.30 -17.51
N VAL A 2 3.42 7.11 -16.47
CA VAL A 2 4.76 7.63 -16.14
C VAL A 2 5.36 6.72 -15.07
N LEU A 3 6.47 6.06 -15.39
CA LEU A 3 7.22 5.22 -14.45
C LEU A 3 8.08 6.11 -13.56
N HIS A 4 7.78 6.13 -12.26
CA HIS A 4 8.63 6.76 -11.27
C HIS A 4 9.83 5.84 -10.97
N LYS A 5 11.00 6.20 -11.49
CA LYS A 5 12.28 5.54 -11.19
C LYS A 5 12.67 5.84 -9.74
N LEU A 6 13.09 4.82 -8.99
CA LEU A 6 13.61 4.99 -7.63
C LEU A 6 14.85 5.91 -7.68
N ASN A 7 14.91 6.91 -6.80
CA ASN A 7 16.03 7.85 -6.73
C ASN A 7 17.16 7.28 -5.85
N SER A 8 18.39 7.67 -6.18
CA SER A 8 19.58 7.30 -5.42
C SER A 8 19.67 8.05 -4.09
N ASN A 9 20.29 7.43 -3.08
CA ASN A 9 20.58 8.02 -1.78
C ASN A 9 21.90 8.82 -1.75
N ALA A 10 22.66 8.84 -2.83
CA ALA A 10 23.88 9.65 -2.93
C ALA A 10 23.54 11.15 -3.01
N ARG A 11 23.97 11.93 -2.01
CA ARG A 11 23.77 13.40 -1.95
C ARG A 11 24.36 14.12 -3.15
N GLU A 12 25.45 13.61 -3.69
CA GLU A 12 26.12 14.15 -4.88
C GLU A 12 25.24 14.14 -6.14
N LEU A 13 24.27 13.20 -6.23
CA LEU A 13 23.32 13.12 -7.34
C LEU A 13 22.09 14.02 -7.16
N PHE A 14 21.95 14.68 -6.01
CA PHE A 14 20.90 15.67 -5.76
C PHE A 14 21.23 17.00 -6.46
N ASP A 15 22.50 17.40 -6.43
CA ASP A 15 22.96 18.68 -6.96
C ASP A 15 23.07 18.69 -8.50
N LEU A 16 23.26 17.54 -9.13
CA LEU A 16 23.32 17.39 -10.60
C LEU A 16 21.94 17.53 -11.30
N LYS A 17 20.84 17.67 -10.55
CA LYS A 17 19.48 17.79 -11.12
C LYS A 17 19.13 19.18 -11.66
N ASN A 18 19.97 20.19 -11.42
CA ASN A 18 19.62 21.57 -11.75
C ASN A 18 20.03 22.03 -13.17
N GLU A 19 20.79 21.23 -13.93
CA GLU A 19 21.35 21.66 -15.23
C GLU A 19 20.70 21.05 -16.48
N ASN A 20 19.76 20.10 -16.35
CA ASN A 20 19.04 19.54 -17.51
C ASN A 20 17.52 19.76 -17.40
N SER A 21 17.11 20.93 -17.87
CA SER A 21 15.72 21.38 -17.96
C SER A 21 14.89 20.55 -18.96
N ALA A 22 14.04 19.64 -18.45
CA ALA A 22 12.81 19.21 -19.14
C ALA A 22 11.78 18.49 -18.24
N ILE A 23 11.94 18.43 -16.91
CA ILE A 23 10.90 17.85 -16.05
C ILE A 23 10.75 18.68 -14.76
N SER A 24 9.80 19.61 -14.77
CA SER A 24 9.39 20.36 -13.58
C SER A 24 8.63 19.43 -12.63
N PHE A 25 9.37 18.73 -11.76
CA PHE A 25 8.79 18.14 -10.58
C PHE A 25 8.64 19.24 -9.54
N ASN A 26 7.41 19.74 -9.35
CA ASN A 26 7.06 20.62 -8.25
C ASN A 26 7.38 19.92 -6.91
N GLN A 27 8.61 20.10 -6.43
CA GLN A 27 9.07 19.68 -5.12
C GLN A 27 8.45 20.62 -4.07
N LYS A 28 7.34 20.18 -3.48
CA LYS A 28 7.02 20.57 -2.10
C LYS A 28 7.92 19.76 -1.16
N GLU A 29 8.29 20.37 -0.04
CA GLU A 29 9.29 19.96 0.98
C GLU A 29 9.13 18.56 1.62
N ASP A 30 8.24 17.70 1.11
CA ASP A 30 8.06 16.31 1.52
C ASP A 30 8.12 15.40 0.29
N SER A 31 9.34 15.04 -0.14
CA SER A 31 9.60 14.20 -1.33
C SER A 31 9.18 12.72 -1.12
N THR A 32 7.90 12.48 -0.85
CA THR A 32 7.30 11.15 -0.76
C THR A 32 6.89 10.66 -2.15
N VAL A 33 7.72 9.83 -2.78
CA VAL A 33 7.32 9.14 -4.02
C VAL A 33 6.40 7.98 -3.64
N LYS A 34 5.14 8.07 -4.06
CA LYS A 34 4.14 7.01 -3.87
C LYS A 34 4.24 6.03 -5.04
N THR A 35 4.52 4.78 -4.77
CA THR A 35 4.39 3.71 -5.77
C THR A 35 3.62 2.58 -5.10
N LEU A 36 2.35 2.42 -5.50
CA LEU A 36 1.55 1.22 -5.22
C LEU A 36 1.50 0.80 -3.73
N GLY A 37 1.39 1.78 -2.81
CA GLY A 37 1.32 1.52 -1.35
C GLY A 37 2.65 1.66 -0.61
N LEU A 38 3.76 1.79 -1.34
CA LEU A 38 5.08 2.14 -0.81
C LEU A 38 5.33 3.64 -0.94
N ALA A 39 5.94 4.20 0.10
CA ALA A 39 6.37 5.57 0.20
C ALA A 39 7.84 5.59 0.62
N TRP A 40 8.72 6.12 -0.24
CA TRP A 40 10.11 6.33 0.14
C TRP A 40 10.30 7.71 0.75
N LYS A 41 10.95 7.77 1.92
CA LYS A 41 11.33 9.03 2.55
C LYS A 41 12.84 9.23 2.37
N SER A 42 13.20 9.88 1.27
CA SER A 42 14.59 10.09 0.84
C SER A 42 15.48 10.73 1.92
N ASN A 43 14.91 11.63 2.72
CA ASN A 43 15.67 12.38 3.72
C ASN A 43 16.07 11.53 4.94
N GLU A 44 15.33 10.45 5.22
CA GLU A 44 15.56 9.57 6.38
C GLU A 44 16.11 8.19 5.97
N ASP A 45 16.34 7.96 4.67
CA ASP A 45 16.65 6.66 4.06
C ASP A 45 15.73 5.52 4.55
N LYS A 46 14.43 5.83 4.71
CA LYS A 46 13.42 4.88 5.23
C LYS A 46 12.39 4.52 4.18
N ILE A 47 12.04 3.24 4.18
CA ILE A 47 10.87 2.74 3.47
C ILE A 47 9.68 2.79 4.43
N ILE A 48 8.62 3.44 3.99
CA ILE A 48 7.36 3.56 4.73
C ILE A 48 6.25 2.95 3.88
N PHE A 49 5.36 2.22 4.50
CA PHE A 49 4.13 1.75 3.85
C PHE A 49 3.04 2.78 4.09
N LYS A 50 2.27 3.12 3.05
CA LYS A 50 1.07 3.95 3.18
C LYS A 50 -0.09 3.23 2.55
N VAL A 51 -0.93 2.63 3.38
CA VAL A 51 -2.11 1.89 2.93
C VAL A 51 -3.35 2.76 3.10
N SER A 52 -3.77 3.42 2.03
CA SER A 52 -5.03 4.19 2.00
C SER A 52 -6.22 3.27 1.77
N VAL A 53 -6.78 2.72 2.85
CA VAL A 53 -8.03 1.96 2.84
C VAL A 53 -9.12 2.76 3.55
N LYS A 54 -10.24 2.96 2.86
CA LYS A 54 -11.42 3.62 3.43
C LYS A 54 -12.11 2.63 4.36
N GLU A 55 -12.33 3.05 5.61
CA GLU A 55 -13.20 2.32 6.53
C GLU A 55 -14.65 2.46 6.07
N GLN A 56 -15.36 1.35 6.05
CA GLN A 56 -16.75 1.26 5.65
C GLN A 56 -17.49 0.45 6.70
N SER A 57 -18.79 0.75 6.88
CA SER A 57 -19.65 -0.02 7.78
C SER A 57 -19.90 -1.43 7.25
N VAL A 58 -19.93 -1.59 5.92
CA VAL A 58 -20.16 -2.86 5.22
C VAL A 58 -19.17 -2.94 4.06
N TYR A 59 -18.57 -4.11 3.87
CA TYR A 59 -17.71 -4.43 2.74
C TYR A 59 -18.38 -5.50 1.91
N THR A 60 -18.39 -5.35 0.58
CA THR A 60 -18.72 -6.43 -0.34
C THR A 60 -17.50 -7.32 -0.59
N LYS A 61 -17.69 -8.52 -1.13
CA LYS A 61 -16.57 -9.35 -1.60
C LYS A 61 -15.73 -8.63 -2.67
N GLY A 62 -16.36 -7.82 -3.52
CA GLY A 62 -15.67 -6.95 -4.47
C GLY A 62 -14.77 -5.92 -3.79
N ASP A 63 -15.24 -5.29 -2.71
CA ASP A 63 -14.43 -4.36 -1.91
C ASP A 63 -13.24 -5.07 -1.26
N VAL A 64 -13.45 -6.27 -0.71
CA VAL A 64 -12.38 -7.11 -0.13
C VAL A 64 -11.28 -7.33 -1.17
N LEU A 65 -11.63 -7.78 -2.38
CA LEU A 65 -10.65 -7.99 -3.45
C LEU A 65 -9.96 -6.68 -3.85
N SER A 66 -10.72 -5.58 -4.00
CA SER A 66 -10.18 -4.27 -4.35
C SER A 66 -9.15 -3.78 -3.33
N ILE A 67 -9.38 -4.02 -2.05
CA ILE A 67 -8.43 -3.71 -0.98
C ILE A 67 -7.18 -4.59 -1.07
N ILE A 68 -7.34 -5.91 -1.30
CA ILE A 68 -6.21 -6.83 -1.46
C ILE A 68 -5.32 -6.42 -2.64
N ALA A 69 -5.93 -6.01 -3.76
CA ALA A 69 -5.20 -5.56 -4.95
C ALA A 69 -4.37 -4.29 -4.69
N LYS A 70 -4.77 -3.45 -3.73
CA LYS A 70 -4.01 -2.25 -3.33
C LYS A 70 -2.78 -2.57 -2.48
N LEU A 71 -2.72 -3.74 -1.86
CA LEU A 71 -1.60 -4.19 -1.02
C LEU A 71 -0.42 -4.71 -1.85
N PHE A 72 -0.06 -4.02 -2.93
CA PHE A 72 1.03 -4.44 -3.79
C PHE A 72 2.37 -4.26 -3.07
N ASP A 73 3.21 -5.30 -3.13
CA ASP A 73 4.46 -5.36 -2.39
C ASP A 73 5.59 -5.94 -3.26
N PRO A 74 6.18 -5.11 -4.14
CA PRO A 74 7.31 -5.50 -4.96
C PRO A 74 8.49 -6.11 -4.16
N PRO A 75 8.88 -5.59 -2.98
CA PRO A 75 10.01 -6.14 -2.23
C PRO A 75 9.66 -7.34 -1.34
N GLY A 76 8.39 -7.72 -1.19
CA GLY A 76 7.97 -8.89 -0.39
C GLY A 76 7.90 -8.69 1.13
N LEU A 77 8.00 -7.44 1.60
CA LEU A 77 8.04 -7.07 3.01
C LEU A 77 6.68 -7.20 3.73
N LEU A 78 5.57 -7.12 3.00
CA LEU A 78 4.20 -7.33 3.44
C LEU A 78 3.67 -8.75 3.13
N GLY A 79 4.52 -9.67 2.69
CA GLY A 79 4.15 -11.04 2.32
C GLY A 79 3.15 -11.70 3.30
N PRO A 80 3.44 -11.75 4.62
CA PRO A 80 2.52 -12.34 5.60
C PRO A 80 1.15 -11.63 5.68
N VAL A 81 1.11 -10.31 5.50
CA VAL A 81 -0.13 -9.53 5.54
C VAL A 81 -0.98 -9.83 4.30
N ILE A 82 -0.36 -9.83 3.13
CA ILE A 82 -1.03 -10.13 1.84
C ILE A 82 -1.52 -11.56 1.83
N CYS A 83 -0.73 -12.51 2.34
CA CYS A 83 -1.12 -13.90 2.47
C CYS A 83 -2.38 -14.05 3.33
N LYS A 84 -2.44 -13.42 4.51
CA LYS A 84 -3.65 -13.43 5.35
C LYS A 84 -4.87 -12.88 4.61
N ALA A 85 -4.71 -11.78 3.87
CA ALA A 85 -5.79 -11.18 3.10
C ALA A 85 -6.27 -12.11 1.97
N LYS A 86 -5.35 -12.76 1.24
CA LYS A 86 -5.67 -13.74 0.19
C LYS A 86 -6.35 -15.00 0.74
N ILE A 87 -5.91 -15.50 1.90
CA ILE A 87 -6.56 -16.63 2.58
C ILE A 87 -7.99 -16.25 2.97
N PHE A 88 -8.21 -15.03 3.49
CA PHE A 88 -9.55 -14.54 3.79
C PHE A 88 -10.44 -14.52 2.55
N LEU A 89 -9.94 -13.96 1.44
CA LEU A 89 -10.66 -13.96 0.17
C LEU A 89 -10.99 -15.37 -0.30
N GLN A 90 -10.04 -16.32 -0.19
CA GLN A 90 -10.26 -17.73 -0.52
C GLN A 90 -11.41 -18.33 0.30
N ARG A 91 -11.51 -18.01 1.60
CA ARG A 91 -12.64 -18.44 2.44
C ARG A 91 -13.98 -17.91 1.93
N LEU A 92 -14.05 -16.64 1.50
CA LEU A 92 -15.27 -16.10 0.88
C LEU A 92 -15.66 -16.80 -0.43
N TRP A 93 -14.70 -17.37 -1.16
CA TRP A 93 -15.00 -18.21 -2.33
C TRP A 93 -15.58 -19.55 -1.93
N LEU A 94 -15.05 -20.18 -0.88
CA LEU A 94 -15.55 -21.46 -0.35
C LEU A 94 -16.97 -21.32 0.22
N GLU A 95 -17.25 -20.21 0.89
CA GLU A 95 -18.58 -19.86 1.41
C GLU A 95 -19.57 -19.40 0.32
N LYS A 96 -19.15 -19.39 -0.96
CA LYS A 96 -19.97 -18.99 -2.12
C LYS A 96 -20.61 -17.60 -1.99
N VAL A 97 -19.96 -16.67 -1.29
CA VAL A 97 -20.41 -15.28 -1.21
C VAL A 97 -20.35 -14.65 -2.60
N ASN A 98 -21.43 -13.99 -3.02
CA ASN A 98 -21.45 -13.31 -4.32
C ASN A 98 -20.58 -12.05 -4.30
N TRP A 99 -20.32 -11.50 -5.48
CA TRP A 99 -19.44 -10.35 -5.66
C TRP A 99 -19.89 -9.10 -4.89
N ASP A 100 -21.17 -8.76 -4.99
CA ASP A 100 -21.77 -7.58 -4.36
C ASP A 100 -22.33 -7.85 -2.95
N ASP A 101 -22.19 -9.08 -2.46
CA ASP A 101 -22.70 -9.47 -1.14
C ASP A 101 -21.66 -9.23 -0.04
N PRO A 102 -22.10 -8.89 1.18
CA PRO A 102 -21.22 -8.79 2.32
C PRO A 102 -20.78 -10.16 2.84
N PRO A 103 -19.57 -10.29 3.42
CA PRO A 103 -19.18 -11.47 4.17
C PRO A 103 -20.18 -11.78 5.30
N PRO A 104 -20.60 -13.03 5.50
CA PRO A 104 -21.58 -13.38 6.51
C PRO A 104 -20.96 -13.45 7.92
N GLY A 105 -21.74 -13.05 8.93
CA GLY A 105 -21.45 -13.28 10.34
C GLY A 105 -20.04 -12.83 10.76
N GLN A 106 -19.29 -13.77 11.35
CA GLN A 106 -17.94 -13.54 11.88
C GLN A 106 -16.95 -13.00 10.83
N PHE A 107 -17.12 -13.36 9.55
CA PHE A 107 -16.20 -12.93 8.50
C PHE A 107 -16.20 -11.41 8.29
N ALA A 108 -17.35 -10.74 8.46
CA ALA A 108 -17.43 -9.29 8.35
C ALA A 108 -16.65 -8.58 9.49
N SER A 109 -16.79 -9.11 10.72
CA SER A 109 -16.07 -8.61 11.88
C SER A 109 -14.57 -8.83 11.74
N ASP A 110 -14.16 -10.03 11.30
CA ASP A 110 -12.75 -10.38 11.07
C ASP A 110 -12.12 -9.48 9.99
N TRP A 111 -12.85 -9.22 8.91
CA TRP A 111 -12.37 -8.32 7.86
C TRP A 111 -12.24 -6.87 8.35
N SER A 112 -13.22 -6.38 9.09
CA SER A 112 -13.18 -5.04 9.67
C SER A 112 -11.99 -4.88 10.61
N LEU A 113 -11.74 -5.90 11.45
CA LEU A 113 -10.57 -5.94 12.33
C LEU A 113 -9.26 -5.99 11.53
N PHE A 114 -9.21 -6.77 10.45
CA PHE A 114 -8.06 -6.82 9.55
C PHE A 114 -7.75 -5.43 8.97
N VAL A 115 -8.76 -4.74 8.43
CA VAL A 115 -8.62 -3.38 7.86
C VAL A 115 -8.17 -2.36 8.93
N CYS A 116 -8.72 -2.43 10.14
CA CYS A 116 -8.29 -1.58 11.25
C CYS A 116 -6.81 -1.81 11.61
N ASN A 117 -6.38 -3.07 11.66
CA ASN A 117 -4.98 -3.42 11.92
C ASN A 117 -4.05 -3.03 10.76
N LEU A 118 -4.55 -3.05 9.53
CA LEU A 118 -3.80 -2.67 8.33
C LEU A 118 -3.30 -1.23 8.41
N LYS A 119 -4.07 -0.31 9.01
CA LYS A 119 -3.64 1.09 9.25
C LYS A 119 -2.42 1.20 10.17
N LYS A 120 -2.15 0.17 10.99
CA LYS A 120 -0.97 0.17 11.88
C LYS A 120 0.32 -0.12 11.10
N ILE A 121 0.23 -0.63 9.87
CA ILE A 121 1.38 -0.89 9.00
C ILE A 121 2.11 0.41 8.64
N ASP A 122 1.40 1.54 8.59
CA ASP A 122 1.99 2.86 8.35
C ASP A 122 3.03 3.26 9.42
N LYS A 123 3.04 2.58 10.58
CA LYS A 123 4.02 2.78 11.65
C LYS A 123 5.31 1.97 11.45
N ILE A 124 5.30 1.00 10.55
CA ILE A 124 6.48 0.19 10.24
C ILE A 124 7.44 1.05 9.44
N LYS A 125 8.59 1.34 10.03
CA LYS A 125 9.72 1.99 9.39
C LYS A 125 10.83 0.96 9.29
N ILE A 126 11.29 0.72 8.07
CA ILE A 126 12.39 -0.21 7.81
C ILE A 126 13.59 0.65 7.42
N ASP A 127 14.64 0.54 8.24
CA ASP A 127 15.95 1.10 7.93
C ASP A 127 16.57 0.26 6.81
N LYS A 128 17.22 0.94 5.86
CA LYS A 128 17.82 0.33 4.69
C LYS A 128 19.29 -0.04 4.92
#